data_AF-A0AAU5KXG1-F1
#
_entry.id   AF-A0AAU5KXG1-F1
#
_cell.length_a   1.000
_cell.length_b   1.000
_cell.length_c   1.000
_cell.angle_alpha   90.00
_cell.angle_beta   90.00
_cell.angle_gamma   90.00
#
_symmetry.space_group_name_H-M   'P 1'
#
loop_
_entity.id
_entity.type
_entity.pdbx_description
1 polymer ?
#
loop_
_entity_poly.entity_id
_entity_poly.type
_entity_poly.pdbx_seq_one_letter_code
_entity_poly.pdbx_strand_id
1 'polypeptide(L)'
;MNLDFTVDPLFSWYVVLLAISGIAMVVLGAVNVGGGLSGGWRVINVIAGIAFAGYAYYLAFVFEGGEYRMFFQAFILPVLLIANAVKALVARSNAPAVPQPAAYQAPYDPNAAYNPNAAQNPYAQPAPAPQAAPVAQPPAPQAPPAG
;
A
#
# COMPACT_ATOMS: atom_id res chain seq x y z
N MET A 1 6.33 -26.75 -27.90
CA MET A 1 6.12 -25.41 -27.31
C MET A 1 5.57 -24.55 -28.42
N ASN A 2 4.45 -23.87 -28.21
CA ASN A 2 3.73 -23.12 -29.27
C ASN A 2 4.21 -21.68 -29.43
N LEU A 3 5.23 -21.27 -28.69
CA LEU A 3 5.79 -19.93 -28.82
C LEU A 3 6.75 -19.90 -30.01
N ASP A 4 6.27 -19.36 -31.12
CA ASP A 4 7.05 -19.05 -32.30
C ASP A 4 6.90 -17.55 -32.64
N PHE A 5 7.98 -16.79 -32.43
CA PHE A 5 7.99 -15.34 -32.65
C PHE A 5 8.24 -14.96 -34.12
N THR A 6 8.57 -15.93 -34.97
CA THR A 6 8.79 -15.71 -36.40
C THR A 6 7.52 -16.00 -37.19
N VAL A 7 6.79 -17.05 -36.82
CA VAL A 7 5.56 -17.47 -37.49
C VAL A 7 4.34 -16.70 -36.95
N ASP A 8 4.16 -16.68 -35.62
CA ASP A 8 3.00 -16.06 -34.97
C ASP A 8 3.42 -15.10 -33.83
N PRO A 9 4.04 -13.96 -34.17
CA PRO A 9 4.57 -13.02 -33.18
C PRO A 9 3.50 -12.46 -32.22
N LEU A 10 2.29 -12.18 -32.72
CA LEU A 10 1.20 -11.64 -31.90
C LEU A 10 0.71 -12.65 -30.85
N PHE A 11 0.56 -13.91 -31.25
CA PHE A 11 0.19 -15.00 -30.33
C PHE A 11 1.28 -15.18 -29.26
N SER A 12 2.53 -15.27 -29.69
CA SER A 12 3.65 -15.48 -28.79
C SER A 12 3.77 -14.35 -27.77
N TRP A 13 3.62 -13.09 -28.19
CA TRP A 13 3.59 -11.97 -27.26
C TRP A 13 2.38 -11.96 -26.35
N TYR A 14 1.20 -12.28 -26.86
CA TYR A 14 0.01 -12.42 -26.03
C TYR A 14 0.24 -13.40 -24.88
N VAL A 15 0.78 -14.59 -25.17
CA VAL A 15 1.04 -15.63 -24.16
C VAL A 15 2.08 -15.17 -23.13
N VAL A 16 3.15 -14.51 -23.56
CA VAL A 16 4.17 -13.97 -22.64
C VAL A 16 3.60 -12.89 -21.74
N LEU A 17 2.85 -11.93 -22.29
CA LEU A 17 2.19 -10.88 -21.50
C LEU A 17 1.25 -11.50 -20.46
N LEU A 18 0.53 -12.55 -20.85
CA LEU A 18 -0.40 -13.28 -20.00
C LEU A 18 0.33 -13.99 -18.86
N ALA A 19 1.47 -14.62 -19.14
CA ALA A 19 2.33 -15.24 -18.12
C ALA A 19 2.89 -14.20 -17.13
N ILE A 20 3.49 -13.12 -17.63
CA ILE A 20 4.07 -12.05 -16.79
C ILE A 20 2.99 -11.42 -15.89
N SER A 21 1.83 -11.11 -16.47
CA SER A 21 0.71 -10.51 -15.74
C SER A 21 0.15 -11.45 -14.68
N GLY A 22 0.02 -12.74 -15.02
CA GLY A 22 -0.43 -13.76 -14.07
C GLY A 22 0.50 -13.88 -12.86
N ILE A 23 1.81 -14.00 -13.11
CA ILE A 23 2.83 -14.06 -12.05
C ILE A 23 2.81 -12.78 -11.21
N ALA A 24 2.78 -11.61 -11.83
CA ALA A 24 2.74 -10.34 -11.12
C ALA A 24 1.53 -10.25 -10.18
N MET A 25 0.32 -10.63 -10.64
CA MET A 25 -0.88 -10.61 -9.81
C MET A 25 -0.80 -11.60 -8.63
N VAL A 26 -0.24 -12.79 -8.84
CA VAL A 26 0.00 -13.74 -7.74
C VAL A 26 0.95 -13.15 -6.72
N VAL A 27 2.07 -12.56 -7.16
CA VAL A 27 3.07 -11.94 -6.27
C VAL A 27 2.47 -10.78 -5.48
N LEU A 28 1.74 -9.87 -6.14
CA LEU A 28 1.09 -8.73 -5.47
C LEU A 28 0.06 -9.18 -4.44
N GLY A 29 -0.76 -10.18 -4.77
CA GLY A 29 -1.77 -10.73 -3.86
C GLY A 29 -1.16 -11.50 -2.68
N ALA A 30 -0.12 -12.31 -2.93
CA ALA A 30 0.51 -13.15 -1.92
C ALA A 30 1.37 -12.34 -0.94
N VAL A 31 2.23 -11.45 -1.45
CA VAL A 31 3.24 -10.74 -0.65
C VAL A 31 2.68 -9.50 0.06
N ASN A 32 1.47 -9.04 -0.30
CA ASN A 32 0.86 -7.82 0.22
C ASN A 32 1.79 -6.60 0.09
N VAL A 33 2.35 -6.43 -1.10
CA VAL A 33 3.30 -5.34 -1.40
C VAL A 33 2.64 -3.99 -1.08
N GLY A 34 3.14 -3.29 -0.07
CA GLY A 34 2.66 -1.98 0.33
C GLY A 34 1.48 -1.94 1.32
N GLY A 35 0.94 -3.08 1.77
CA GLY A 35 -0.10 -3.14 2.81
C GLY A 35 -1.46 -2.53 2.45
N GLY A 36 -1.63 -2.03 1.23
CA GLY A 36 -2.82 -1.29 0.79
C GLY A 36 -3.96 -2.15 0.23
N LEU A 37 -3.73 -3.45 0.01
CA LEU A 37 -4.73 -4.33 -0.60
C LEU A 37 -5.50 -5.09 0.49
N SER A 38 -6.80 -4.82 0.61
CA SER A 38 -7.66 -5.55 1.56
C SER A 38 -7.61 -7.07 1.33
N GLY A 39 -7.82 -7.88 2.37
CA GLY A 39 -7.74 -9.34 2.29
C GLY A 39 -8.57 -9.95 1.15
N GLY A 40 -9.80 -9.47 0.93
CA GLY A 40 -10.65 -9.95 -0.17
C GLY A 40 -10.06 -9.64 -1.55
N TRP A 41 -9.56 -8.43 -1.76
CA TRP A 41 -8.90 -8.04 -3.02
C TRP A 41 -7.61 -8.84 -3.29
N ARG A 42 -6.89 -9.27 -2.26
CA ARG A 42 -5.72 -10.14 -2.40
C ARG A 42 -6.09 -11.52 -2.94
N VAL A 43 -7.15 -12.13 -2.40
CA VAL A 43 -7.64 -13.43 -2.87
C VAL A 43 -8.07 -13.34 -4.33
N ILE A 44 -8.81 -12.30 -4.70
CA ILE A 44 -9.21 -12.06 -6.10
C ILE A 44 -7.98 -11.93 -7.01
N ASN A 45 -6.94 -11.20 -6.58
CA ASN A 45 -5.69 -11.06 -7.32
C ASN A 45 -4.99 -12.39 -7.55
N VAL A 46 -4.89 -13.22 -6.51
CA VAL A 46 -4.24 -14.53 -6.62
C VAL A 46 -5.03 -15.44 -7.56
N ILE A 47 -6.36 -15.51 -7.43
CA ILE A 47 -7.21 -16.33 -8.30
C ILE A 47 -7.09 -15.86 -9.76
N ALA A 48 -7.20 -14.54 -10.00
CA ALA A 48 -7.05 -13.97 -11.33
C ALA A 48 -5.65 -14.23 -11.91
N GLY A 49 -4.61 -14.10 -11.07
CA GLY A 49 -3.23 -14.37 -11.46
C GLY A 49 -3.00 -15.83 -11.83
N ILE A 50 -3.57 -16.78 -11.08
CA ILE A 50 -3.54 -18.21 -11.40
C ILE A 50 -4.29 -18.49 -12.71
N ALA A 51 -5.46 -17.88 -12.92
CA ALA A 51 -6.21 -18.03 -14.16
C ALA A 51 -5.41 -17.54 -15.38
N PHE A 52 -4.72 -16.41 -15.25
CA PHE A 52 -3.81 -15.92 -16.28
C PHE A 52 -2.64 -16.88 -16.47
N ALA A 53 -1.84 -17.16 -15.44
CA ALA A 53 -0.68 -18.04 -15.57
C ALA A 53 -1.05 -19.44 -16.12
N GLY A 54 -2.17 -20.00 -15.68
CA GLY A 54 -2.71 -21.27 -16.17
C GLY A 54 -3.12 -21.22 -17.63
N TYR A 55 -3.78 -20.13 -18.08
CA TYR A 55 -4.14 -19.98 -19.49
C TYR A 55 -2.91 -19.75 -20.38
N ALA A 56 -1.88 -19.02 -19.91
CA ALA A 56 -0.61 -18.90 -20.62
C ALA A 56 0.07 -20.27 -20.76
N TYR A 57 0.10 -21.05 -19.69
CA TYR A 57 0.65 -22.40 -19.71
C TYR A 57 -0.09 -23.30 -20.70
N TYR A 58 -1.43 -23.29 -20.66
CA TYR A 58 -2.26 -24.03 -21.59
C TYR A 58 -1.92 -23.67 -23.04
N LEU A 59 -1.90 -22.38 -23.38
CA LEU A 59 -1.59 -21.91 -24.74
C LEU A 59 -0.15 -22.22 -25.17
N ALA A 60 0.82 -22.15 -24.26
CA ALA A 60 2.24 -22.37 -24.59
C ALA A 60 2.62 -23.85 -24.76
N PHE A 61 2.00 -24.76 -24.00
CA PHE A 61 2.47 -26.15 -23.88
C PHE A 61 1.43 -27.20 -24.24
N VAL A 62 0.14 -26.93 -24.07
CA VAL A 62 -0.93 -27.94 -24.20
C VAL A 62 -1.78 -27.73 -25.44
N PHE A 63 -1.93 -26.50 -25.90
CA PHE A 63 -2.72 -26.17 -27.08
C PHE A 63 -2.07 -26.77 -28.34
N GLU A 64 -2.81 -27.50 -29.17
CA GLU A 64 -2.23 -28.15 -30.38
C GLU A 64 -2.62 -27.44 -31.68
N GLY A 65 -3.35 -26.32 -31.59
CA GLY A 65 -3.86 -25.55 -32.72
C GLY A 65 -5.38 -25.43 -32.72
N GLY A 66 -5.91 -24.59 -33.62
CA GLY A 66 -7.34 -24.27 -33.73
C GLY A 66 -7.63 -22.79 -33.47
N GLU A 67 -8.90 -22.47 -33.19
CA GLU A 67 -9.29 -21.12 -32.81
C GLU A 67 -9.04 -20.87 -31.32
N TYR A 68 -8.37 -19.77 -31.00
CA TYR A 68 -8.20 -19.27 -29.64
C TYR A 68 -8.75 -17.85 -29.54
N ARG A 69 -9.27 -17.50 -28.36
CA ARG A 69 -9.71 -16.13 -28.08
C ARG A 69 -8.64 -15.38 -27.30
N MET A 70 -8.24 -14.25 -27.87
CA MET A 70 -7.39 -13.26 -27.22
C MET A 70 -8.29 -12.24 -26.51
N PHE A 71 -8.20 -12.16 -25.19
CA PHE A 71 -8.96 -11.20 -24.40
C PHE A 71 -8.03 -10.06 -23.96
N PHE A 72 -7.60 -9.22 -24.90
CA PHE A 72 -6.72 -8.08 -24.56
C PHE A 72 -7.34 -7.15 -23.50
N GLN A 73 -8.66 -7.03 -23.49
CA GLN A 73 -9.41 -6.31 -22.44
C GLN A 73 -9.19 -6.87 -21.03
N ALA A 74 -8.89 -8.16 -20.88
CA ALA A 74 -8.63 -8.78 -19.59
C ALA A 74 -7.36 -8.20 -18.94
N PHE A 75 -6.43 -7.63 -19.72
CA PHE A 75 -5.21 -7.00 -19.21
C PHE A 75 -5.42 -5.63 -18.58
N ILE A 76 -6.59 -5.01 -18.74
CA ILE A 76 -6.88 -3.71 -18.12
C ILE A 76 -6.77 -3.82 -16.59
N LEU A 77 -7.35 -4.88 -16.02
CA LEU A 77 -7.33 -5.14 -14.58
C LEU A 77 -5.89 -5.29 -14.03
N PRO A 78 -5.05 -6.22 -14.52
CA PRO A 78 -3.69 -6.37 -14.02
C PRO A 78 -2.84 -5.12 -14.23
N VAL A 79 -2.97 -4.42 -15.37
CA VAL A 79 -2.20 -3.20 -15.62
C VAL A 79 -2.54 -2.11 -14.61
N LEU A 80 -3.82 -1.88 -14.32
CA LEU A 80 -4.25 -0.88 -13.33
C LEU A 80 -3.76 -1.25 -11.92
N LEU A 81 -3.84 -2.53 -11.56
CA LEU A 81 -3.38 -3.00 -10.24
C LEU A 81 -1.87 -2.87 -10.07
N ILE A 82 -1.10 -3.25 -11.09
CA ILE A 82 0.36 -3.08 -11.09
C ILE A 82 0.72 -1.59 -11.00
N ALA A 83 0.07 -0.73 -11.80
CA ALA A 83 0.33 0.71 -11.77
C ALA A 83 0.05 1.32 -10.39
N ASN A 84 -1.07 0.93 -9.75
CA ASN A 84 -1.41 1.36 -8.41
C ASN A 84 -0.41 0.87 -7.36
N ALA A 85 0.06 -0.39 -7.48
CA ALA A 85 1.07 -0.94 -6.59
C ALA A 85 2.42 -0.22 -6.72
N VAL A 86 2.86 0.07 -7.96
CA VAL A 86 4.08 0.84 -8.23
C VAL A 86 3.94 2.27 -7.68
N LYS A 87 2.81 2.94 -7.90
CA LYS A 87 2.55 4.27 -7.34
C LYS A 87 2.62 4.27 -5.81
N ALA A 88 2.05 3.27 -5.15
CA ALA A 88 2.11 3.13 -3.70
C ALA A 88 3.54 2.91 -3.20
N LEU A 89 4.33 2.10 -3.92
CA LEU A 89 5.73 1.85 -3.58
C LEU A 89 6.60 3.12 -3.72
N VAL A 90 6.43 3.87 -4.81
CA VAL A 90 7.14 5.14 -5.06
C VAL A 90 6.73 6.22 -4.06
N ALA A 91 5.44 6.31 -3.71
CA ALA A 91 4.99 7.25 -2.69
C ALA A 91 5.65 6.94 -1.33
N ARG A 92 5.88 5.67 -1.00
CA ARG A 92 6.55 5.25 0.23
C ARG A 92 8.05 5.52 0.20
N SER A 93 8.72 5.38 -0.94
CA SER A 93 10.16 5.70 -1.04
C SER A 93 10.43 7.19 -0.92
N ASN A 94 9.48 8.02 -1.35
CA ASN A 94 9.57 9.48 -1.28
C ASN A 94 8.98 10.07 0.01
N ALA A 95 8.28 9.27 0.82
CA ALA A 95 7.82 9.71 2.12
C ALA A 95 9.04 9.94 3.02
N PRO A 96 9.23 11.14 3.61
CA PRO A 96 10.16 11.31 4.71
C PRO A 96 9.86 10.22 5.73
N ALA A 97 10.89 9.63 6.35
CA ALA A 97 10.69 8.78 7.51
C ALA A 97 9.93 9.62 8.55
N VAL A 98 8.60 9.52 8.57
CA VAL A 98 7.79 10.03 9.66
C VAL A 98 8.36 9.27 10.84
N PRO A 99 8.99 9.94 11.83
CA PRO A 99 9.37 9.26 13.04
C PRO A 99 8.13 8.52 13.48
N GLN A 100 8.20 7.18 13.57
CA GLN A 100 7.20 6.44 14.33
C GLN A 100 7.05 7.26 15.61
N PRO A 101 5.84 7.76 15.94
CA PRO A 101 5.70 8.56 17.13
C PRO A 101 6.30 7.71 18.23
N ALA A 102 7.47 8.13 18.73
CA ALA A 102 8.09 7.49 19.87
C ALA A 102 6.95 7.38 20.86
N ALA A 103 6.60 6.14 21.26
CA ALA A 103 5.50 5.91 22.17
C ALA A 103 5.73 6.87 23.33
N TYR A 104 5.00 7.99 23.31
CA TYR A 104 5.14 9.01 24.31
C TYR A 104 4.56 8.29 25.51
N GLN A 105 5.45 7.78 26.37
CA GLN A 105 5.06 7.26 27.66
C GLN A 105 4.44 8.46 28.35
N ALA A 106 3.11 8.53 28.27
CA ALA A 106 2.34 9.53 28.97
C ALA A 106 2.79 9.46 30.44
N PRO A 107 3.11 10.60 31.06
CA PRO A 107 3.42 10.63 32.48
C PRO A 107 2.34 9.85 33.24
N TYR A 108 2.76 8.89 34.06
CA TYR A 108 1.84 8.06 34.82
C TYR A 108 0.93 8.96 35.66
N ASP A 109 -0.34 9.04 35.27
CA ASP A 109 -1.38 9.71 36.04
C ASP A 109 -2.10 8.65 36.89
N PRO A 110 -1.86 8.61 38.21
CA PRO A 110 -2.47 7.64 39.11
C PRO A 110 -4.00 7.76 39.24
N ASN A 111 -4.60 8.83 38.72
CA ASN A 111 -6.04 9.07 38.76
C ASN A 111 -6.73 8.92 37.38
N ALA A 112 -6.02 8.43 36.36
CA ALA A 112 -6.59 8.24 35.04
C ALA A 112 -7.74 7.21 35.09
N ALA A 113 -8.96 7.67 34.77
CA ALA A 113 -10.12 6.81 34.62
C ALA A 113 -9.85 5.78 33.51
N TYR A 114 -9.93 4.49 33.86
CA TYR A 114 -9.75 3.38 32.93
C TYR A 114 -10.80 3.48 31.82
N ASN A 115 -10.35 3.86 30.62
CA ASN A 115 -11.18 3.88 29.41
C ASN A 115 -10.82 2.66 28.55
N PRO A 116 -11.66 1.60 28.54
CA PRO A 116 -11.38 0.36 27.81
C PRO A 116 -11.38 0.51 26.27
N ASN A 117 -11.81 1.65 25.72
CA ASN A 117 -11.89 1.89 24.28
C ASN A 117 -10.74 2.73 23.70
N ALA A 118 -9.74 3.11 24.50
CA ALA A 118 -8.65 3.99 24.04
C ALA A 118 -7.69 3.35 23.03
N ALA A 119 -7.72 2.02 22.85
CA ALA A 119 -6.69 1.29 22.10
C ALA A 119 -6.85 1.28 20.57
N GLN A 120 -7.86 1.93 19.96
CA GLN A 120 -8.21 1.57 18.59
C GLN A 120 -8.71 2.67 17.64
N ASN A 121 -8.29 3.93 17.81
CA ASN A 121 -8.65 4.99 16.87
C ASN A 121 -7.43 5.55 16.09
N PRO A 122 -7.09 4.97 14.92
CA PRO A 122 -5.99 5.45 14.06
C PRO A 122 -6.27 6.80 13.35
N TYR A 123 -7.44 7.42 13.57
CA TYR A 123 -7.82 8.73 13.02
C TYR A 123 -8.08 9.80 14.09
N ALA A 124 -7.66 9.59 15.34
CA ALA A 124 -7.83 10.60 16.37
C ALA A 124 -7.00 11.86 16.01
N GLN A 125 -7.70 12.92 15.64
CA GLN A 125 -7.16 14.25 15.41
C GLN A 125 -6.40 14.71 16.67
N PRO A 126 -5.19 15.30 16.56
CA PRO A 126 -4.47 15.81 17.72
C PRO A 126 -5.33 16.86 18.43
N ALA A 127 -5.55 16.70 19.73
CA ALA A 127 -6.22 17.70 20.54
C ALA A 127 -5.42 19.02 20.50
N PRO A 128 -6.07 20.20 20.45
CA PRO A 128 -5.38 21.48 20.46
C PRO A 128 -4.49 21.58 21.71
N ALA A 129 -3.24 22.00 21.52
CA ALA A 129 -2.28 22.17 22.60
C ALA A 129 -2.84 23.13 23.66
N PRO A 130 -2.72 22.81 24.98
CA PRO A 130 -3.17 23.71 26.03
C PRO A 130 -2.39 25.03 25.97
N GLN A 131 -3.14 26.12 25.88
CA GLN A 131 -2.62 27.49 25.92
C GLN A 131 -1.80 27.69 27.20
N ALA A 132 -0.53 28.08 27.04
CA ALA A 132 0.36 28.39 28.14
C ALA A 132 -0.25 29.48 29.03
N ALA A 133 -0.34 29.22 30.34
CA ALA A 133 -0.81 30.18 31.33
C ALA A 133 0.06 31.45 31.32
N PRO A 134 -0.53 32.64 31.55
CA PRO A 134 0.20 33.90 31.52
C PRO A 134 1.27 33.94 32.62
N VAL A 135 2.50 34.21 32.22
CA VAL A 135 3.68 34.31 33.09
C VAL A 135 3.52 35.56 33.98
N ALA A 136 3.57 35.37 35.30
CA ALA A 136 3.53 36.47 36.25
C ALA A 136 4.77 37.38 36.08
N GLN A 137 4.53 38.67 35.89
CA GLN A 137 5.55 39.68 35.65
C GLN A 137 6.29 40.02 36.97
N PRO A 138 7.64 40.03 37.00
CA PRO A 138 8.38 40.32 38.23
C PRO A 138 8.24 41.80 38.64
N PRO A 139 8.26 42.12 39.96
CA PRO A 139 8.07 43.48 40.46
C PRO A 139 9.27 44.38 40.14
N ALA A 140 8.97 45.65 39.82
CA ALA A 140 9.95 46.66 39.43
C ALA A 140 10.90 47.05 40.58
N PRO A 141 12.20 47.32 40.32
CA PRO A 141 13.14 47.80 41.33
C PRO A 141 12.76 49.20 41.84
N GLN A 142 12.68 49.36 43.16
CA GLN A 142 12.50 50.65 43.84
C GLN A 142 13.77 51.50 43.72
N ALA A 143 13.61 52.76 43.30
CA ALA A 143 14.69 53.73 43.23
C ALA A 143 15.15 54.18 44.64
N PRO A 144 16.46 54.38 44.87
CA PRO A 144 16.96 54.88 46.16
C PRO A 144 16.67 56.39 46.32
N PRO A 145 16.51 56.87 47.58
CA PRO A 145 16.19 58.27 47.86
C PRO A 145 17.41 59.18 47.60
N ALA A 146 17.13 60.35 47.01
CA ALA A 146 18.11 61.39 46.73
C ALA A 146 18.58 62.07 48.01
N GLY A 147 19.91 62.25 48.13
CA GLY A 147 20.58 63.12 49.09
C GLY A 147 21.56 64.00 48.36
#